data_AF-A0A1X9YT34-F1
#
_entry.id   AF-A0A1X9YT34-F1
#
_cell.length_a   1.000
_cell.length_b   1.000
_cell.length_c   1.000
_cell.angle_alpha   90.00
_cell.angle_beta   90.00
_cell.angle_gamma   90.00
#
_symmetry.space_group_name_H-M   'P 1'
#
loop_
_entity.id
_entity.type
_entity.pdbx_description
1 polymer ?
#
loop_
_entity_poly.entity_id
_entity_poly.type
_entity_poly.pdbx_seq_one_letter_code
_entity_poly.pdbx_strand_id
1 'polypeptide(L)'
;MEHALWYLLLLGHWGKRRCSITDFYAYGNYLGEAIHHVKARAKVLGLSDCQLLEATRVETFSSPDPIYSIRLSNGVFVGKGISSFTVSPDTVPFLYPTGIVQNVTDGLLELRDAEDTYTASMCSKWHVVRSQLQKVTFEQIFYKVLDIVPQVQQVCLTVRDYNGEGRGASKWIKKIEDKHVLLSLIKDNSKDILENGFVEFEVYTPDGETCLGFDKYRHLLLKTQHKAFYQLYLLQLQSFKVQEVETISLPDSCQYYCHYRPFESLVEKEFKNLL
;
A
#
# COMPACT_ATOMS: atom_id res chain seq x y z
N MET A 1 10.07 0.85 -25.70
CA MET A 1 9.64 0.07 -24.53
C MET A 1 8.28 -0.49 -24.85
N GLU A 2 8.11 -1.80 -24.77
CA GLU A 2 6.78 -2.41 -24.94
C GLU A 2 5.95 -2.09 -23.69
N HIS A 3 4.81 -1.42 -23.88
CA HIS A 3 3.88 -1.15 -22.79
C HIS A 3 3.26 -2.47 -22.32
N ALA A 4 3.25 -2.71 -21.00
CA ALA A 4 2.59 -3.87 -20.43
C ALA A 4 1.08 -3.64 -20.34
N LEU A 5 0.30 -4.65 -20.68
CA LEU A 5 -1.14 -4.67 -20.45
C LEU A 5 -1.42 -5.18 -19.03
N TRP A 6 -2.23 -4.44 -18.28
CA TRP A 6 -2.63 -4.79 -16.92
C TRP A 6 -4.14 -5.02 -16.86
N TYR A 7 -4.55 -6.07 -16.16
CA TYR A 7 -5.92 -6.24 -15.68
C TYR A 7 -6.04 -5.57 -14.30
N LEU A 8 -7.17 -4.91 -14.08
CA LEU A 8 -7.44 -4.10 -12.90
C LEU A 8 -8.91 -4.28 -12.49
N LEU A 9 -9.16 -4.78 -11.28
CA LEU A 9 -10.51 -4.86 -10.73
C LEU A 9 -10.76 -3.68 -9.80
N LEU A 10 -11.73 -2.83 -10.15
CA LEU A 10 -12.04 -1.63 -9.38
C LEU A 10 -13.40 -1.74 -8.70
N LEU A 11 -13.45 -1.36 -7.43
CA LEU A 11 -14.66 -0.95 -6.75
C LEU A 11 -14.83 0.56 -6.94
N GLY A 12 -16.03 1.01 -7.30
CA GLY A 12 -16.33 2.45 -7.32
C GLY A 12 -17.81 2.74 -7.11
N HIS A 13 -18.14 4.03 -7.03
CA HIS A 13 -19.47 4.51 -6.68
C HIS A 13 -20.16 5.21 -7.84
N TRP A 14 -21.43 4.87 -8.07
CA TRP A 14 -22.38 5.55 -8.94
C TRP A 14 -23.28 6.43 -8.08
N GLY A 15 -22.81 7.64 -7.75
CA GLY A 15 -23.47 8.50 -6.78
C GLY A 15 -23.38 7.94 -5.35
N LYS A 16 -24.31 8.30 -4.46
CA LYS A 16 -24.16 8.07 -3.00
C LYS A 16 -24.46 6.64 -2.49
N ARG A 17 -25.12 5.78 -3.28
CA ARG A 17 -25.71 4.52 -2.75
C ARG A 17 -25.48 3.28 -3.59
N ARG A 18 -24.96 3.44 -4.82
CA ARG A 18 -24.77 2.33 -5.74
C ARG A 18 -23.28 2.13 -5.93
N CYS A 19 -22.79 0.93 -5.67
CA CYS A 19 -21.42 0.57 -5.97
C CYS A 19 -21.39 -0.38 -7.15
N SER A 20 -20.26 -0.40 -7.84
CA SER A 20 -19.97 -1.42 -8.84
C SER A 20 -18.57 -1.94 -8.69
N ILE A 21 -18.43 -3.24 -8.90
CA ILE A 21 -17.16 -3.87 -9.23
C ILE A 21 -17.09 -3.94 -10.74
N THR A 22 -15.97 -3.48 -11.30
CA THR A 22 -15.79 -3.38 -12.76
C THR A 22 -14.35 -3.71 -13.10
N ASP A 23 -14.18 -4.62 -14.05
CA ASP A 23 -12.89 -4.96 -14.61
C ASP A 23 -12.47 -3.96 -15.69
N PHE A 24 -11.20 -3.59 -15.64
CA PHE A 24 -10.56 -2.73 -16.61
C PHE A 24 -9.29 -3.38 -17.11
N TYR A 25 -8.90 -2.98 -18.32
CA TYR A 25 -7.60 -3.29 -18.88
C TYR A 25 -6.93 -2.00 -19.30
N ALA A 26 -5.65 -1.82 -18.96
CA ALA A 26 -4.91 -0.65 -19.41
C ALA A 26 -3.45 -0.95 -19.70
N TYR A 27 -2.96 -0.30 -20.75
CA TYR A 27 -1.53 -0.25 -21.03
C TYR A 27 -0.85 0.78 -20.11
N GLY A 28 0.33 0.39 -19.63
CA GLY A 28 1.25 1.25 -18.89
C GLY A 28 2.65 0.63 -18.88
N ASN A 29 3.67 1.46 -18.69
CA ASN A 29 5.03 0.95 -18.50
C ASN A 29 5.14 0.18 -17.16
N TYR A 30 4.34 0.57 -16.17
CA TYR A 30 4.23 -0.06 -14.86
C TYR A 30 2.79 0.02 -14.34
N LEU A 31 2.46 -0.80 -13.34
CA LEU A 31 1.10 -0.92 -12.79
C LEU A 31 0.50 0.43 -12.34
N GLY A 32 1.28 1.29 -11.69
CA GLY A 32 0.81 2.61 -11.27
C GLY A 32 0.34 3.53 -12.39
N GLU A 33 0.98 3.47 -13.56
CA GLU A 33 0.55 4.21 -14.75
C GLU A 33 -0.77 3.65 -15.29
N ALA A 34 -0.92 2.33 -15.35
CA ALA A 34 -2.16 1.68 -15.77
C ALA A 34 -3.33 2.04 -14.82
N ILE A 35 -3.10 2.03 -13.50
CA ILE A 35 -4.08 2.47 -12.49
C ILE A 35 -4.49 3.92 -12.74
N HIS A 36 -3.54 4.82 -12.99
CA HIS A 36 -3.83 6.23 -13.26
C HIS A 36 -4.73 6.40 -14.49
N HIS A 37 -4.38 5.73 -15.61
CA HIS A 37 -5.18 5.75 -16.83
C HIS A 37 -6.61 5.24 -16.62
N VAL A 38 -6.78 4.12 -15.90
CA VAL A 38 -8.11 3.58 -15.59
C VAL A 38 -8.92 4.52 -14.72
N LYS A 39 -8.36 5.04 -13.61
CA LYS A 39 -9.09 5.94 -12.72
C LYS A 39 -9.54 7.22 -13.43
N ALA A 40 -8.72 7.76 -14.34
CA ALA A 40 -9.09 8.91 -15.15
C ALA A 40 -10.30 8.61 -16.06
N ARG A 41 -10.37 7.41 -16.65
CA ARG A 41 -11.51 7.01 -17.51
C ARG A 41 -12.74 6.60 -16.73
N ALA A 42 -12.58 5.90 -15.61
CA ALA A 42 -13.68 5.54 -14.71
C ALA A 42 -14.45 6.78 -14.23
N LYS A 43 -13.73 7.86 -13.89
CA LYS A 43 -14.35 9.15 -13.52
C LYS A 43 -15.19 9.75 -14.64
N VAL A 44 -14.73 9.67 -15.89
CA VAL A 44 -15.48 10.15 -17.07
C VAL A 44 -16.75 9.32 -17.29
N LEU A 45 -16.70 8.02 -17.00
CA LEU A 45 -17.86 7.15 -17.05
C LEU A 45 -18.89 7.45 -15.95
N GLY A 46 -18.51 8.17 -14.89
CA GLY A 46 -19.37 8.50 -13.75
C GLY A 46 -19.11 7.66 -12.49
N LEU A 47 -18.05 6.84 -12.51
CA LEU A 47 -17.60 6.05 -11.37
C LEU A 47 -16.66 6.90 -10.48
N SER A 48 -17.09 7.26 -9.27
CA SER A 48 -16.27 7.99 -8.29
C SER A 48 -15.61 7.05 -7.27
N ASP A 49 -14.67 7.60 -6.48
CA ASP A 49 -14.06 6.92 -5.32
C ASP A 49 -13.51 5.53 -5.64
N CYS A 50 -12.86 5.43 -6.80
CA CYS A 50 -12.33 4.19 -7.35
C CYS A 50 -11.22 3.61 -6.47
N GLN A 51 -11.47 2.45 -5.90
CA GLN A 51 -10.54 1.63 -5.13
C GLN A 51 -10.13 0.43 -5.97
N LEU A 52 -8.84 0.17 -6.01
CA LEU A 52 -8.30 -0.99 -6.69
C LEU A 52 -8.38 -2.19 -5.74
N LEU A 53 -9.03 -3.26 -6.18
CA LEU A 53 -9.17 -4.50 -5.42
C LEU A 53 -8.09 -5.51 -5.83
N GLU A 54 -7.93 -5.71 -7.14
CA GLU A 54 -7.01 -6.69 -7.70
C GLU A 54 -6.27 -6.09 -8.90
N ALA A 55 -5.06 -6.57 -9.15
CA ALA A 55 -4.36 -6.32 -10.38
C ALA A 55 -3.51 -7.52 -10.81
N THR A 56 -3.34 -7.71 -12.11
CA THR A 56 -2.34 -8.64 -12.63
C THR A 56 -1.81 -8.18 -13.98
N ARG A 57 -0.57 -8.55 -14.28
CA ARG A 57 0.00 -8.32 -15.61
C ARG A 57 -0.56 -9.37 -16.55
N VAL A 58 -1.10 -8.94 -17.69
CA VAL A 58 -1.60 -9.85 -18.71
C VAL A 58 -0.42 -10.32 -19.54
N GLU A 59 -0.02 -11.58 -19.40
CA GLU A 59 1.21 -12.09 -20.01
C GLU A 59 1.11 -12.31 -21.52
N THR A 60 -0.06 -12.63 -22.08
CA THR A 60 -0.25 -12.69 -23.53
C THR A 60 -1.74 -12.82 -23.88
N PHE A 61 -2.21 -12.01 -24.84
CA PHE A 61 -3.34 -12.40 -25.69
C PHE A 61 -2.79 -12.65 -27.10
N SER A 62 -3.45 -13.52 -27.85
CA SER A 62 -3.27 -13.66 -29.31
C SER A 62 -3.82 -12.45 -30.10
N SER A 63 -4.39 -11.46 -29.41
CA SER A 63 -4.99 -10.23 -29.93
C SER A 63 -4.49 -9.03 -29.11
N PRO A 64 -4.25 -7.85 -29.72
CA PRO A 64 -3.83 -6.64 -29.01
C PRO A 64 -4.89 -6.13 -28.01
N ASP A 65 -6.17 -6.43 -28.26
CA ASP A 65 -7.27 -6.00 -27.40
C ASP A 65 -7.80 -7.17 -26.54
N PRO A 66 -8.16 -6.92 -25.26
CA PRO A 66 -8.75 -7.95 -24.39
C PRO A 66 -10.06 -8.46 -24.99
N ILE A 67 -10.15 -9.78 -25.16
CA ILE A 67 -11.33 -10.46 -25.70
C ILE A 67 -12.50 -10.19 -24.74
N TYR A 68 -13.61 -9.64 -25.23
CA TYR A 68 -14.79 -9.21 -24.44
C TYR A 68 -14.69 -7.88 -23.67
N SER A 69 -13.85 -6.95 -24.11
CA SER A 69 -13.82 -5.58 -23.60
C SER A 69 -14.43 -4.54 -24.55
N ILE A 70 -14.73 -3.36 -24.02
CA ILE A 70 -15.11 -2.15 -24.75
C ILE A 70 -13.95 -1.15 -24.60
N ARG A 71 -13.43 -0.65 -25.73
CA ARG A 71 -12.39 0.37 -25.72
C ARG A 71 -12.96 1.72 -25.28
N LEU A 72 -12.41 2.27 -24.20
CA LEU A 72 -12.79 3.61 -23.70
C LEU A 72 -11.90 4.70 -24.28
N SER A 73 -10.61 4.41 -24.49
CA SER A 73 -9.65 5.32 -25.12
C SER A 73 -8.48 4.56 -25.73
N ASN A 74 -7.47 5.27 -26.25
CA ASN A 74 -6.19 4.66 -26.58
C ASN A 74 -5.61 4.00 -25.32
N GLY A 75 -5.43 2.69 -25.38
CA GLY A 75 -4.81 1.89 -24.33
C GLY A 75 -5.61 1.66 -23.05
N VAL A 76 -6.93 1.96 -23.02
CA VAL A 76 -7.81 1.66 -21.87
C VAL A 76 -9.10 1.01 -22.35
N PHE A 77 -9.46 -0.09 -21.70
CA PHE A 77 -10.62 -0.91 -22.00
C PHE A 77 -11.38 -1.22 -20.70
N VAL A 78 -12.67 -1.47 -20.82
CA VAL A 78 -13.53 -1.93 -19.73
C VAL A 78 -14.17 -3.25 -20.10
N GLY A 79 -14.33 -4.16 -19.15
CA GLY A 79 -15.10 -5.38 -19.37
C GLY A 79 -16.55 -5.10 -19.74
N LYS A 80 -17.16 -6.04 -20.46
CA LYS A 80 -18.60 -5.96 -20.78
C LYS A 80 -19.50 -6.23 -19.57
N GLY A 81 -18.97 -6.85 -18.51
CA GLY A 81 -19.73 -7.17 -17.29
C GLY A 81 -19.53 -6.13 -16.19
N ILE A 82 -20.56 -5.33 -15.89
CA ILE A 82 -20.55 -4.44 -14.73
C ILE A 82 -21.47 -5.06 -13.66
N SER A 83 -20.87 -5.51 -12.56
CA SER A 83 -21.62 -6.02 -11.40
C SER A 83 -21.93 -4.85 -10.45
N SER A 84 -23.19 -4.39 -10.48
CA SER A 84 -23.68 -3.36 -9.55
C SER A 84 -24.36 -3.98 -8.34
N PHE A 85 -24.14 -3.42 -7.16
CA PHE A 85 -24.81 -3.83 -5.92
C PHE A 85 -25.04 -2.63 -5.00
N THR A 86 -25.96 -2.80 -4.04
CA THR A 86 -26.19 -1.82 -2.97
C THR A 86 -25.35 -2.23 -1.78
N VAL A 87 -24.61 -1.30 -1.21
CA VAL A 87 -23.70 -1.57 -0.09
C VAL A 87 -24.37 -1.12 1.20
N SER A 88 -24.33 -1.97 2.22
CA SER A 88 -24.67 -1.53 3.58
C SER A 88 -23.58 -0.57 4.05
N PRO A 89 -23.89 0.52 4.78
CA PRO A 89 -22.86 1.44 5.30
C PRO A 89 -21.69 0.75 6.02
N ASP A 90 -21.93 -0.46 6.55
CA ASP A 90 -20.98 -1.22 7.36
C ASP A 90 -20.18 -2.28 6.58
N THR A 91 -20.44 -2.48 5.27
CA THR A 91 -19.73 -3.46 4.45
C THR A 91 -18.71 -2.77 3.56
N VAL A 92 -17.50 -2.56 4.08
CA VAL A 92 -16.34 -2.15 3.27
C VAL A 92 -15.42 -3.37 3.15
N PRO A 93 -15.07 -3.83 1.93
CA PRO A 93 -14.09 -4.90 1.79
C PRO A 93 -12.75 -4.45 2.37
N PHE A 94 -11.96 -5.38 2.89
CA PHE A 94 -10.60 -5.05 3.29
C PHE A 94 -9.82 -4.47 2.11
N LEU A 95 -9.14 -3.35 2.36
CA LEU A 95 -8.32 -2.67 1.36
C LEU A 95 -6.88 -2.63 1.85
N TYR A 96 -6.02 -3.28 1.08
CA TYR A 96 -4.58 -3.20 1.30
C TYR A 96 -4.11 -1.74 1.39
N PRO A 97 -3.06 -1.47 2.18
CA PRO A 97 -2.38 -0.19 2.15
C PRO A 97 -1.97 0.19 0.74
N THR A 98 -1.97 1.49 0.46
CA THR A 98 -1.52 2.02 -0.83
C THR A 98 -0.12 1.51 -1.18
N GLY A 99 0.11 1.24 -2.46
CA GLY A 99 1.35 0.66 -2.97
C GLY A 99 1.34 -0.87 -3.07
N ILE A 100 0.35 -1.55 -2.49
CA ILE A 100 0.13 -3.00 -2.65
C ILE A 100 -1.31 -3.25 -3.08
N VAL A 101 -1.50 -4.27 -3.90
CA VAL A 101 -2.81 -4.77 -4.31
C VAL A 101 -2.76 -6.29 -4.42
N GLN A 102 -3.88 -6.97 -4.19
CA GLN A 102 -4.01 -8.40 -4.42
C GLN A 102 -3.76 -8.77 -5.89
N ASN A 103 -3.11 -9.91 -6.13
CA ASN A 103 -2.99 -10.50 -7.46
C ASN A 103 -4.21 -11.38 -7.77
N VAL A 104 -4.55 -11.53 -9.04
CA VAL A 104 -5.72 -12.28 -9.54
C VAL A 104 -5.56 -13.80 -9.41
N THR A 105 -4.35 -14.31 -9.13
CA THR A 105 -4.01 -15.75 -9.18
C THR A 105 -5.01 -16.66 -8.43
N ASP A 106 -5.57 -16.21 -7.31
CA ASP A 106 -6.53 -16.99 -6.50
C ASP A 106 -7.93 -16.34 -6.40
N GLY A 107 -8.17 -15.23 -7.09
CA GLY A 107 -9.40 -14.43 -6.99
C GLY A 107 -9.69 -13.88 -5.58
N LEU A 108 -10.67 -12.96 -5.50
CA LEU A 108 -11.15 -12.25 -4.30
C LEU A 108 -11.55 -13.13 -3.10
N LEU A 109 -11.55 -14.46 -3.21
CA LEU A 109 -12.18 -15.39 -2.26
C LEU A 109 -11.19 -16.26 -1.46
N GLU A 110 -9.88 -16.21 -1.71
CA GLU A 110 -8.92 -17.10 -1.03
C GLU A 110 -8.11 -16.47 0.11
N LEU A 111 -8.18 -15.16 0.31
CA LEU A 111 -7.58 -14.53 1.49
C LEU A 111 -8.59 -14.52 2.64
N ARG A 112 -8.48 -15.51 3.53
CA ARG A 112 -9.25 -15.55 4.79
C ARG A 112 -9.03 -14.26 5.58
N ASP A 113 -10.14 -13.62 5.95
CA ASP A 113 -10.27 -12.62 7.02
C ASP A 113 -9.08 -11.66 7.12
N ALA A 114 -8.85 -10.90 6.04
CA ALA A 114 -7.99 -9.73 6.14
C ALA A 114 -8.71 -8.69 7.02
N GLU A 115 -8.39 -8.67 8.31
CA GLU A 115 -8.79 -7.65 9.26
C GLU A 115 -7.54 -6.90 9.76
N ASP A 116 -7.76 -5.74 10.37
CA ASP A 116 -6.70 -5.04 11.09
C ASP A 116 -6.22 -5.92 12.25
N THR A 117 -4.99 -6.44 12.14
CA THR A 117 -4.41 -7.39 13.10
C THR A 117 -3.00 -7.03 13.50
N TYR A 118 -2.56 -7.50 14.67
CA TYR A 118 -1.18 -7.37 15.11
C TYR A 118 -0.67 -8.63 15.82
N THR A 119 0.64 -8.86 15.74
CA THR A 119 1.36 -9.78 16.64
C THR A 119 2.25 -8.97 17.56
N ALA A 120 2.34 -9.39 18.82
CA ALA A 120 3.25 -8.82 19.80
C ALA A 120 4.15 -9.90 20.37
N SER A 121 5.45 -9.62 20.46
CA SER A 121 6.44 -10.58 20.94
C SER A 121 7.57 -9.89 21.68
N MET A 122 8.30 -10.68 22.46
CA MET A 122 9.51 -10.24 23.15
C MET A 122 10.67 -11.12 22.72
N CYS A 123 11.74 -10.50 22.22
CA CYS A 123 12.97 -11.20 21.81
C CYS A 123 14.16 -10.58 22.53
N SER A 124 14.72 -11.32 23.49
CA SER A 124 15.79 -10.83 24.38
C SER A 124 15.39 -9.53 25.09
N LYS A 125 16.07 -8.42 24.79
CA LYS A 125 15.77 -7.09 25.35
C LYS A 125 14.78 -6.25 24.54
N TRP A 126 14.23 -6.81 23.46
CA TRP A 126 13.38 -6.09 22.52
C TRP A 126 11.93 -6.52 22.62
N HIS A 127 11.05 -5.53 22.67
CA HIS A 127 9.64 -5.67 22.38
C HIS A 127 9.41 -5.43 20.90
N VAL A 128 8.72 -6.35 20.23
CA VAL A 128 8.46 -6.29 18.79
C VAL A 128 6.96 -6.39 18.54
N VAL A 129 6.43 -5.44 17.80
CA VAL A 129 5.05 -5.49 17.30
C VAL A 129 5.08 -5.40 15.78
N ARG A 130 4.32 -6.27 15.13
CA ARG A 130 4.04 -6.20 13.69
C ARG A 130 2.53 -6.03 13.53
N SER A 131 2.11 -5.09 12.70
CA SER A 131 0.70 -4.79 12.48
C SER A 131 0.38 -4.84 10.99
N GLN A 132 -0.61 -5.65 10.61
CA GLN A 132 -1.22 -5.67 9.30
C GLN A 132 -2.49 -4.81 9.36
N LEU A 133 -2.47 -3.70 8.63
CA LEU A 133 -3.51 -2.68 8.71
C LEU A 133 -4.07 -2.39 7.32
N GLN A 134 -5.36 -2.08 7.24
CA GLN A 134 -6.01 -1.49 6.07
C GLN A 134 -5.46 -0.10 5.81
N LYS A 135 -5.60 0.38 4.57
CA LYS A 135 -5.12 1.72 4.16
C LYS A 135 -5.47 2.84 5.16
N VAL A 136 -6.73 2.96 5.56
CA VAL A 136 -7.19 4.06 6.42
C VAL A 136 -6.58 3.96 7.81
N THR A 137 -6.62 2.77 8.40
CA THR A 137 -6.07 2.52 9.74
C THR A 137 -4.54 2.65 9.76
N PHE A 138 -3.86 2.20 8.69
CA PHE A 138 -2.41 2.28 8.53
C PHE A 138 -1.91 3.71 8.69
N GLU A 139 -2.43 4.65 7.90
CA GLU A 139 -1.97 6.04 7.92
C GLU A 139 -2.29 6.70 9.28
N GLN A 140 -3.49 6.46 9.82
CA GLN A 140 -3.93 7.02 11.09
C GLN A 140 -3.07 6.55 12.27
N ILE A 141 -2.80 5.24 12.36
CA ILE A 141 -1.94 4.68 13.41
C ILE A 141 -0.51 5.13 13.21
N PHE A 142 0.01 5.14 11.99
CA PHE A 142 1.38 5.56 11.72
C PHE A 142 1.65 6.98 12.21
N TYR A 143 0.80 7.95 11.87
CA TYR A 143 0.95 9.32 12.33
C TYR A 143 0.77 9.48 13.84
N LYS A 144 -0.23 8.80 14.44
CA LYS A 144 -0.44 8.87 15.90
C LYS A 144 0.73 8.29 16.68
N VAL A 145 1.27 7.16 16.24
CA VAL A 145 2.42 6.55 16.90
C VAL A 145 3.65 7.44 16.73
N LEU A 146 3.87 7.97 15.52
CA LEU A 146 5.01 8.85 15.27
C LEU A 146 4.97 10.10 16.16
N ASP A 147 3.77 10.63 16.46
CA ASP A 147 3.61 11.78 17.35
C ASP A 147 3.99 11.47 18.81
N ILE A 148 3.81 10.23 19.28
CA ILE A 148 4.20 9.83 20.65
C ILE A 148 5.64 9.33 20.75
N VAL A 149 6.39 9.24 19.64
CA VAL A 149 7.83 8.95 19.68
C VAL A 149 8.53 10.13 20.37
N PRO A 150 9.24 9.91 21.50
CA PRO A 150 9.75 11.00 22.34
C PRO A 150 10.85 11.82 21.65
N GLN A 151 11.74 11.17 20.91
CA GLN A 151 12.80 11.82 20.16
C GLN A 151 13.16 10.99 18.94
N VAL A 152 13.33 11.65 17.79
CA VAL A 152 13.82 11.03 16.56
C VAL A 152 15.25 11.52 16.30
N GLN A 153 16.14 10.62 15.94
CA GLN A 153 17.53 10.93 15.56
C GLN A 153 17.74 10.85 14.04
N GLN A 154 17.14 9.85 13.40
CA GLN A 154 17.36 9.60 11.98
C GLN A 154 16.16 8.89 11.35
N VAL A 155 16.05 9.06 10.05
CA VAL A 155 15.17 8.27 9.20
C VAL A 155 15.97 7.51 8.16
N CYS A 156 15.42 6.39 7.77
CA CYS A 156 15.94 5.57 6.70
C CYS A 156 14.84 5.30 5.68
N LEU A 157 15.13 5.55 4.42
CA LEU A 157 14.34 5.15 3.27
C LEU A 157 15.06 4.03 2.53
N THR A 158 14.41 2.89 2.34
CA THR A 158 14.89 1.82 1.48
C THR A 158 13.99 1.75 0.25
N VAL A 159 14.57 1.87 -0.94
CA VAL A 159 13.84 1.88 -2.22
C VAL A 159 14.25 0.65 -3.02
N ARG A 160 13.30 -0.24 -3.27
CA ARG A 160 13.50 -1.47 -4.05
C ARG A 160 13.42 -1.17 -5.55
N ASP A 161 14.15 -1.95 -6.35
CA ASP A 161 14.08 -1.90 -7.81
C ASP A 161 12.65 -2.18 -8.30
N TYR A 162 12.07 -1.22 -9.01
CA TYR A 162 10.71 -1.27 -9.55
C TYR A 162 10.63 -1.97 -10.91
N ASN A 163 11.75 -2.10 -11.62
CA ASN A 163 11.80 -2.65 -12.98
C ASN A 163 12.08 -4.16 -13.02
N GLY A 164 12.33 -4.80 -11.88
CA GLY A 164 12.71 -6.20 -11.84
C GLY A 164 14.05 -6.48 -12.52
N GLU A 165 14.90 -5.46 -12.67
CA GLU A 165 16.23 -5.58 -13.28
C GLU A 165 17.28 -6.19 -12.34
N GLY A 166 16.87 -6.56 -11.12
CA GLY A 166 17.73 -7.22 -10.14
C GLY A 166 18.79 -6.30 -9.56
N ARG A 167 18.61 -4.97 -9.63
CA ARG A 167 19.61 -3.98 -9.17
C ARG A 167 19.72 -3.88 -7.64
N GLY A 168 18.87 -4.58 -6.90
CA GLY A 168 18.85 -4.56 -5.44
C GLY A 168 17.97 -3.46 -4.88
N ALA A 169 18.32 -2.97 -3.69
CA ALA A 169 17.63 -1.86 -3.03
C ALA A 169 18.62 -0.77 -2.65
N SER A 170 18.25 0.49 -2.87
CA SER A 170 19.01 1.65 -2.41
C SER A 170 18.54 2.08 -1.02
N LYS A 171 19.49 2.44 -0.15
CA LYS A 171 19.23 2.88 1.22
C LYS A 171 19.73 4.32 1.40
N TRP A 172 18.84 5.19 1.86
CA TRP A 172 19.11 6.60 2.11
C TRP A 172 18.83 6.92 3.58
N ILE A 173 19.75 7.61 4.25
CA ILE A 173 19.65 7.93 5.68
C ILE A 173 19.79 9.43 5.87
N LYS A 174 18.88 10.02 6.64
CA LYS A 174 18.90 11.45 6.99
C LYS A 174 18.81 11.60 8.51
N LYS A 175 19.66 12.46 9.07
CA LYS A 175 19.51 12.91 10.46
C LYS A 175 18.33 13.86 10.58
N ILE A 176 17.51 13.65 11.60
CA ILE A 176 16.37 14.50 11.89
C ILE A 176 16.67 15.26 13.17
N GLU A 177 16.63 16.58 13.07
CA GLU A 177 16.84 17.48 14.21
C GLU A 177 15.54 17.73 14.99
N ASP A 178 14.40 17.67 14.28
CA ASP A 178 13.07 17.95 14.84
C ASP A 178 12.01 17.00 14.25
N LYS A 179 11.17 16.44 15.12
CA LYS A 179 10.00 15.63 14.76
C LYS A 179 9.04 16.37 13.82
N HIS A 180 8.90 17.69 13.92
CA HIS A 180 8.05 18.47 13.00
C HIS A 180 8.57 18.46 11.56
N VAL A 181 9.89 18.47 11.38
CA VAL A 181 10.52 18.34 10.05
C VAL A 181 10.23 16.97 9.46
N LEU A 182 10.30 15.92 10.27
CA LEU A 182 9.93 14.57 9.86
C LEU A 182 8.46 14.46 9.46
N LEU A 183 7.55 14.97 10.28
CA LEU A 183 6.12 14.92 9.98
C LEU A 183 5.78 15.69 8.69
N SER A 184 6.43 16.83 8.47
CA SER A 184 6.26 17.62 7.24
C SER A 184 6.81 16.87 6.03
N LEU A 185 8.02 16.29 6.14
CA LEU A 185 8.62 15.46 5.09
C LEU A 185 7.69 14.34 4.64
N ILE A 186 7.09 13.60 5.58
CA ILE A 186 6.18 12.49 5.26
C ILE A 186 4.89 13.00 4.64
N LYS A 187 4.29 14.06 5.19
CA LYS A 187 3.01 14.61 4.69
C LYS A 187 3.15 15.20 3.29
N ASP A 188 4.19 16.01 3.07
CA ASP A 188 4.43 16.69 1.81
C ASP A 188 4.81 15.70 0.69
N ASN A 189 5.31 14.52 1.06
CA ASN A 189 5.76 13.47 0.13
C ASN A 189 5.03 12.14 0.37
N SER A 190 3.78 12.20 0.81
CA SER A 190 2.98 11.00 1.14
C SER A 190 2.89 10.03 -0.03
N LYS A 191 2.75 10.55 -1.25
CA LYS A 191 2.71 9.75 -2.47
C LYS A 191 4.00 8.94 -2.69
N ASP A 192 5.13 9.50 -2.30
CA ASP A 192 6.45 8.90 -2.49
C ASP A 192 6.85 7.98 -1.36
N ILE A 193 6.42 8.27 -0.13
CA ILE A 193 6.81 7.52 1.06
C ILE A 193 5.73 6.52 1.46
N LEU A 194 4.49 7.00 1.63
CA LEU A 194 3.37 6.19 2.14
C LEU A 194 2.63 5.43 1.05
N GLU A 195 2.59 5.95 -0.18
CA GLU A 195 1.81 5.31 -1.25
C GLU A 195 2.65 4.45 -2.20
N ASN A 196 3.97 4.55 -2.11
CA ASN A 196 4.88 3.81 -2.96
C ASN A 196 5.16 2.42 -2.38
N GLY A 197 4.69 1.38 -3.09
CA GLY A 197 4.86 -0.01 -2.71
C GLY A 197 6.30 -0.49 -2.69
N PHE A 198 7.22 0.23 -3.33
CA PHE A 198 8.65 -0.12 -3.37
C PHE A 198 9.46 0.54 -2.28
N VAL A 199 8.83 1.38 -1.45
CA VAL A 199 9.49 2.12 -0.37
C VAL A 199 9.21 1.46 0.97
N GLU A 200 10.28 1.27 1.73
CA GLU A 200 10.27 0.97 3.15
C GLU A 200 10.80 2.18 3.91
N PHE A 201 10.26 2.43 5.10
CA PHE A 201 10.58 3.62 5.87
C PHE A 201 10.77 3.25 7.32
N GLU A 202 11.85 3.75 7.92
CA GLU A 202 12.17 3.50 9.32
C GLU A 202 12.58 4.80 10.00
N VAL A 203 12.13 4.97 11.23
CA VAL A 203 12.42 6.08 12.12
C VAL A 203 13.13 5.51 13.33
N TYR A 204 14.30 6.05 13.65
CA TYR A 204 15.10 5.61 14.78
C TYR A 204 15.20 6.69 15.84
N THR A 205 15.03 6.29 17.09
CA THR A 205 15.34 7.11 18.26
C THR A 205 16.85 7.08 18.54
N PRO A 206 17.37 7.97 19.41
CA PRO A 206 18.77 7.91 19.86
C PRO A 206 19.22 6.51 20.26
N ASP A 207 20.48 6.20 19.96
CA ASP A 207 21.15 4.92 20.27
C ASP A 207 20.45 3.67 19.69
N GLY A 208 19.54 3.87 18.74
CA GLY A 208 18.79 2.82 18.06
C GLY A 208 17.81 2.08 18.97
N GLU A 209 17.49 2.60 20.16
CA GLU A 209 16.69 1.91 21.18
C GLU A 209 15.24 1.66 20.75
N THR A 210 14.74 2.41 19.78
CA THR A 210 13.45 2.21 19.13
C THR A 210 13.58 2.43 17.64
N CYS A 211 13.01 1.50 16.88
CA CYS A 211 12.76 1.61 15.44
C CYS A 211 11.25 1.48 15.21
N LEU A 212 10.68 2.47 14.53
CA LEU A 212 9.30 2.48 14.06
C LEU A 212 9.31 2.65 12.55
N GLY A 213 8.59 1.82 11.82
CA GLY A 213 8.58 1.92 10.38
C GLY A 213 7.48 1.12 9.72
N PHE A 214 7.58 1.00 8.40
CA PHE A 214 6.85 0.01 7.65
C PHE A 214 7.75 -0.74 6.69
N ASP A 215 7.46 -2.03 6.55
CA ASP A 215 8.19 -2.92 5.68
C ASP A 215 7.65 -2.91 4.25
N LYS A 216 8.30 -3.74 3.45
CA LYS A 216 8.01 -4.03 2.07
C LYS A 216 6.56 -4.49 1.83
N TYR A 217 5.90 -5.08 2.82
CA TYR A 217 4.50 -5.54 2.78
C TYR A 217 3.53 -4.50 3.37
N ARG A 218 4.03 -3.31 3.70
CA ARG A 218 3.29 -2.24 4.37
C ARG A 218 2.79 -2.63 5.77
N HIS A 219 3.46 -3.57 6.44
CA HIS A 219 3.20 -3.79 7.86
C HIS A 219 3.85 -2.69 8.68
N LEU A 220 3.13 -2.12 9.65
CA LEU A 220 3.78 -1.28 10.65
C LEU A 220 4.61 -2.17 11.58
N LEU A 221 5.86 -1.77 11.79
CA LEU A 221 6.81 -2.46 12.65
C LEU A 221 7.26 -1.54 13.77
N LEU A 222 7.09 -2.00 15.00
CA LEU A 222 7.73 -1.44 16.18
C LEU A 222 8.77 -2.43 16.70
N LYS A 223 9.99 -1.95 16.94
CA LYS A 223 11.00 -2.66 17.71
C LYS A 223 11.58 -1.71 18.74
N THR A 224 11.37 -1.97 20.03
CA THR A 224 11.80 -1.05 21.10
C THR A 224 12.36 -1.78 22.32
N GLN A 225 13.35 -1.19 22.99
CA GLN A 225 13.79 -1.58 24.33
C GLN A 225 12.95 -0.90 25.43
N HIS A 226 12.15 0.10 25.09
CA HIS A 226 11.35 0.90 26.03
C HIS A 226 9.98 0.27 26.28
N LYS A 227 9.83 -0.39 27.43
CA LYS A 227 8.55 -1.02 27.83
C LYS A 227 7.36 -0.05 27.85
N ALA A 228 7.58 1.20 28.30
CA ALA A 228 6.52 2.21 28.34
C ALA A 228 6.04 2.58 26.93
N PHE A 229 6.96 2.75 25.99
CA PHE A 229 6.63 3.05 24.60
C PHE A 229 5.90 1.88 23.92
N TYR A 230 6.35 0.64 24.18
CA TYR A 230 5.67 -0.57 23.76
C TYR A 230 4.21 -0.63 24.22
N GLN A 231 3.95 -0.35 25.51
CA GLN A 231 2.59 -0.32 26.05
C GLN A 231 1.73 0.78 25.41
N LEU A 232 2.29 1.97 25.19
CA LEU A 232 1.57 3.05 24.49
C LEU A 232 1.22 2.66 23.05
N TYR A 233 2.11 1.98 22.34
CA TYR A 233 1.83 1.48 20.98
C TYR A 233 0.68 0.48 20.97
N LEU A 234 0.67 -0.48 21.90
CA LEU A 234 -0.44 -1.44 22.02
C LEU A 234 -1.77 -0.76 22.33
N LEU A 235 -1.77 0.25 23.20
CA LEU A 235 -2.97 1.04 23.49
C LEU A 235 -3.48 1.80 22.24
N GLN A 236 -2.58 2.30 21.39
CA GLN A 236 -2.99 2.89 20.11
C GLN A 236 -3.70 1.84 19.25
N LEU A 237 -3.09 0.68 19.02
CA LEU A 237 -3.70 -0.41 18.24
C LEU A 237 -5.10 -0.79 18.76
N GLN A 238 -5.22 -0.99 20.07
CA GLN A 238 -6.49 -1.33 20.73
C GLN A 238 -7.55 -0.23 20.55
N SER A 239 -7.16 1.06 20.56
CA SER A 239 -8.08 2.17 20.33
C SER A 239 -8.68 2.19 18.92
N PHE A 240 -8.02 1.58 17.94
CA PHE A 240 -8.51 1.39 16.58
C PHE A 240 -9.17 0.02 16.38
N LYS A 241 -9.37 -0.76 17.45
CA LYS A 241 -9.92 -2.12 17.41
C LYS A 241 -9.10 -3.10 16.55
N VAL A 242 -7.79 -2.85 16.43
CA VAL A 242 -6.87 -3.80 15.80
C VAL A 242 -6.77 -5.03 16.69
N GLN A 243 -7.00 -6.22 16.15
CA GLN A 243 -7.05 -7.45 16.92
C GLN A 243 -5.67 -8.08 17.09
N GLU A 244 -5.38 -8.63 18.27
CA GLU A 244 -4.18 -9.43 18.47
C GLU A 244 -4.38 -10.84 17.90
N VAL A 245 -3.41 -11.33 17.16
CA VAL A 245 -3.39 -12.68 16.59
C VAL A 245 -2.08 -13.38 16.93
N GLU A 246 -2.06 -14.71 16.86
CA GLU A 246 -0.83 -15.49 17.10
C GLU A 246 0.20 -15.31 15.99
N THR A 247 -0.28 -15.24 14.74
CA THR A 247 0.56 -15.06 13.56
C THR A 247 -0.10 -14.10 12.58
N ILE A 248 0.72 -13.23 11.98
CA ILE A 248 0.33 -12.52 10.77
C ILE A 248 0.75 -13.40 9.60
N SER A 249 -0.22 -13.77 8.76
CA SER A 249 0.05 -14.41 7.49
C SER A 249 0.91 -13.47 6.66
N LEU A 250 2.21 -13.76 6.59
CA LEU A 250 3.05 -13.15 5.59
C LEU A 250 2.62 -13.76 4.26
N PRO A 251 2.23 -12.97 3.26
CA PRO A 251 2.00 -13.52 1.94
C PRO A 251 3.35 -14.03 1.44
N ASP A 252 3.51 -15.35 1.53
CA ASP A 252 4.68 -16.06 1.04
C ASP A 252 4.70 -15.87 -0.47
N SER A 253 5.69 -15.11 -0.96
CA SER A 253 5.94 -14.81 -2.38
C SER A 253 5.11 -13.69 -3.04
N CYS A 254 5.72 -13.10 -4.08
CA CYS A 254 5.11 -12.13 -5.00
C CYS A 254 3.94 -12.68 -5.83
N GLN A 255 3.51 -13.92 -5.59
CA GLN A 255 2.41 -14.55 -6.34
C GLN A 255 1.04 -14.03 -5.91
N TYR A 256 0.92 -13.56 -4.65
CA TYR A 256 -0.36 -13.15 -4.04
C TYR A 256 -0.65 -11.64 -4.10
N TYR A 257 0.36 -10.80 -4.35
CA TYR A 257 0.21 -9.34 -4.39
C TYR A 257 1.13 -8.70 -5.42
N CYS A 258 0.70 -7.56 -5.96
CA CYS A 258 1.49 -6.69 -6.81
C CYS A 258 1.90 -5.42 -6.05
N HIS A 259 3.20 -5.10 -6.06
CA HIS A 259 3.66 -3.77 -5.68
C HIS A 259 3.43 -2.80 -6.84
N TYR A 260 3.03 -1.57 -6.52
CA TYR A 260 3.02 -0.48 -7.48
C TYR A 260 3.59 0.80 -6.88
N ARG A 261 4.21 1.59 -7.76
CA ARG A 261 4.58 2.97 -7.51
C ARG A 261 3.49 3.86 -8.10
N PRO A 262 2.93 4.85 -7.37
CA PRO A 262 1.99 5.80 -7.94
C PRO A 262 2.56 6.49 -9.18
N PHE A 263 1.71 6.76 -10.18
CA PHE A 263 2.10 7.52 -11.37
C PHE A 263 2.75 8.86 -10.97
N GLU A 264 3.92 9.19 -11.51
CA GLU A 264 4.73 10.39 -11.14
C GLU A 264 5.29 10.43 -9.71
N SER A 265 5.24 9.33 -8.93
CA SER A 265 6.06 9.26 -7.71
C SER A 265 7.56 9.27 -8.08
N LEU A 266 8.49 9.54 -7.17
CA LEU A 266 9.93 9.54 -7.43
C LEU A 266 10.47 8.18 -7.91
N VAL A 267 11.48 8.20 -8.79
CA VAL A 267 12.36 7.04 -9.05
C VAL A 267 13.46 6.94 -8.00
N GLU A 268 14.09 5.77 -7.90
CA GLU A 268 15.16 5.45 -6.94
C GLU A 268 16.22 6.56 -6.77
N LYS A 269 16.72 7.13 -7.87
CA LYS A 269 17.76 8.18 -7.85
C LYS A 269 17.25 9.51 -7.32
N GLU A 270 15.96 9.79 -7.42
CA GLU A 270 15.36 11.05 -7.01
C GLU A 270 15.11 11.10 -5.50
N PHE A 271 14.93 9.94 -4.84
CA PHE A 271 14.83 9.87 -3.37
C PHE A 271 16.05 10.41 -2.64
N LYS A 272 17.23 10.43 -3.29
CA LYS A 272 18.43 11.08 -2.74
C LYS A 272 18.24 12.58 -2.54
N ASN A 273 17.43 13.24 -3.36
CA ASN A 273 17.19 14.68 -3.26
C ASN A 273 16.07 15.01 -2.25
N LEU A 274 15.27 14.01 -1.88
CA LEU A 274 14.21 14.13 -0.89
C LEU A 274 14.77 14.17 0.55
N LEU A 275 15.84 13.41 0.79
CA LEU A 275 16.52 13.31 2.08
C LEU A 275 17.76 14.20 2.16
#